data_AF-A0A814PST3-F1
#
_entry.id   AF-A0A814PST3-F1
#
_cell.length_a   1.000
_cell.length_b   1.000
_cell.length_c   1.000
_cell.angle_alpha   90.00
_cell.angle_beta   90.00
_cell.angle_gamma   90.00
#
_symmetry.space_group_name_H-M   'P 1'
#
loop_
_entity.id
_entity.type
_entity.pdbx_description
1 polymer ?
#
loop_
_entity_poly.entity_id
_entity_poly.type
_entity_poly.pdbx_seq_one_letter_code
_entity_poly.pdbx_strand_id
1 'polypeptide(L)' 'MKQSIKHSSTIPLKVNRYDFTFKLDTGTFNTIISMEDWLKLGLPTIRPSKLEVKCYSGNTLKIKDECNVESTSSWSSMG' A
#
# COMPACT_ATOMS: atom_id res chain seq x y z
N MET A 1 28.63 14.64 7.10
CA MET A 1 27.47 14.22 6.28
C MET A 1 26.92 12.94 6.88
N LYS A 2 25.74 12.95 7.51
CA LYS A 2 25.09 11.72 8.03
C LYS A 2 24.20 11.15 6.94
N GLN A 3 24.62 10.07 6.30
CA GLN A 3 23.70 9.26 5.50
C GLN A 3 22.74 8.56 6.45
N SER A 4 21.46 8.93 6.39
CA SER A 4 20.40 8.23 7.11
C SER A 4 20.06 6.97 6.32
N ILE A 5 20.44 5.81 6.85
CA ILE A 5 20.04 4.52 6.32
C ILE A 5 18.53 4.39 6.58
N LYS A 6 17.70 4.68 5.57
CA LYS A 6 16.27 4.33 5.61
C LYS A 6 16.17 2.81 5.53
N HIS A 7 16.14 2.13 6.66
CA HIS A 7 15.63 0.77 6.72
C HIS A 7 14.15 0.83 6.32
N SER A 8 13.84 0.52 5.06
CA SER A 8 12.45 0.31 4.66
C SER A 8 12.05 -1.08 5.14
N SER A 9 11.33 -1.14 6.25
CA SER A 9 10.71 -2.39 6.69
C SER A 9 9.69 -2.83 5.65
N THR A 10 9.72 -4.10 5.28
CA THR A 10 8.74 -4.70 4.37
C THR A 10 7.89 -5.71 5.11
N ILE A 11 6.62 -5.83 4.73
CA ILE A 11 5.69 -6.81 5.30
C ILE A 11 5.08 -7.67 4.18
N PRO A 12 5.18 -9.00 4.26
CA PRO A 12 4.46 -9.89 3.36
C PRO A 12 2.98 -9.93 3.77
N LEU A 13 2.08 -9.73 2.80
CA LEU A 13 0.64 -9.81 2.99
C LEU A 13 0.04 -10.63 1.86
N LYS A 14 -0.95 -11.45 2.19
CA LYS A 14 -1.84 -12.02 1.20
C LYS A 14 -3.00 -11.06 1.00
N VAL A 15 -3.15 -10.54 -0.22
CA VAL A 15 -4.22 -9.61 -0.59
C VAL A 15 -5.12 -10.31 -1.61
N ASN A 16 -6.39 -10.47 -1.24
CA ASN A 16 -7.31 -11.41 -1.87
C ASN A 16 -6.69 -12.81 -1.87
N ARG A 17 -6.32 -13.32 -3.05
CA ARG A 17 -5.72 -14.65 -3.26
C ARG A 17 -4.24 -14.60 -3.66
N TYR A 18 -3.61 -13.42 -3.62
CA TYR A 18 -2.29 -13.18 -4.17
C TYR A 18 -1.32 -12.70 -3.09
N ASP A 19 -0.07 -13.14 -3.17
CA ASP A 19 0.98 -12.76 -2.23
C ASP A 19 1.72 -11.50 -2.69
N PHE A 20 1.86 -10.54 -1.77
CA PHE A 20 2.51 -9.26 -2.01
C PHE A 20 3.48 -8.91 -0.89
N THR A 21 4.53 -8.17 -1.24
CA THR A 21 5.42 -7.55 -0.26
C THR A 21 5.23 -6.04 -0.29
N PHE A 22 4.71 -5.48 0.80
CA PHE A 22 4.50 -4.05 0.94
C PHE A 22 5.66 -3.39 1.67
N LYS A 23 5.96 -2.14 1.33
CA LYS A 23 6.80 -1.28 2.16
C LYS A 23 5.94 -0.75 3.30
N LEU A 24 6.38 -0.97 4.53
CA LEU A 24 5.73 -0.43 5.72
C LEU A 24 6.10 1.04 5.87
N ASP A 25 5.08 1.88 5.86
CA ASP A 25 5.19 3.30 6.17
C ASP A 25 4.19 3.61 7.29
N THR A 26 4.68 3.72 8.52
CA THR A 26 3.83 3.97 9.70
C THR A 26 3.34 5.41 9.78
N GLY A 27 3.82 6.30 8.90
CA GLY A 27 3.40 7.70 8.83
C GLY A 27 2.20 7.95 7.92
N THR A 28 1.67 6.92 7.25
CA THR A 28 0.51 7.04 6.37
C THR A 28 -0.69 6.25 6.90
N PHE A 29 -1.88 6.80 6.67
CA PHE A 29 -3.16 6.11 6.91
C PHE A 29 -3.64 5.31 5.69
N ASN A 30 -3.12 5.64 4.51
CA ASN A 30 -3.56 5.06 3.24
C ASN A 30 -2.50 4.13 2.68
N THR A 31 -2.91 2.95 2.24
CA THR A 31 -2.11 2.06 1.39
C THR A 31 -2.30 2.49 -0.06
N ILE A 32 -1.20 2.80 -0.75
CA ILE A 32 -1.20 3.21 -2.15
C ILE A 32 -0.43 2.16 -2.95
N ILE A 33 -1.00 1.77 -4.09
CA ILE A 33 -0.38 0.84 -5.03
C ILE A 33 -0.26 1.47 -6.41
N SER A 34 0.63 0.93 -7.23
CA SER A 34 0.68 1.31 -8.64
C SER A 34 -0.47 0.67 -9.42
N MET A 35 -0.79 1.22 -10.60
CA MET A 35 -1.74 0.60 -11.52
C MET A 35 -1.27 -0.80 -11.96
N GLU A 36 0.05 -1.01 -12.07
CA GLU A 36 0.62 -2.31 -12.42
C GLU A 36 0.35 -3.36 -11.32
N ASP A 37 0.50 -2.98 -10.05
CA ASP A 37 0.21 -3.87 -8.92
C ASP A 37 -1.29 -4.12 -8.75
N TRP A 38 -2.14 -3.16 -9.13
CA TRP A 38 -3.59 -3.38 -9.20
C TRP A 38 -3.98 -4.49 -10.19
N LEU A 39 -3.30 -4.58 -11.35
CA LEU A 39 -3.51 -5.70 -12.28
C LEU A 39 -3.19 -7.04 -11.62
N LYS A 40 -2.09 -7.09 -10.84
CA LYS A 40 -1.64 -8.29 -10.12
C LYS A 40 -2.58 -8.68 -8.98
N LEU A 41 -3.36 -7.75 -8.44
CA LEU A 41 -4.38 -8.01 -7.41
C LEU A 41 -5.64 -8.72 -7.95
N GLY A 42 -5.67 -9.04 -9.24
CA GLY A 42 -6.81 -9.69 -9.88
C GLY A 42 -7.93 -8.72 -10.24
N LEU A 43 -7.59 -7.45 -10.50
CA LEU A 43 -8.53 -6.42 -10.99
C LEU A 43 -9.76 -6.24 -10.08
N PRO A 44 -9.58 -6.02 -8.76
CA PRO A 44 -10.72 -5.76 -7.89
C PRO A 44 -11.49 -4.53 -8.40
N THR A 45 -12.82 -4.58 -8.27
CA THR A 45 -13.70 -3.49 -8.70
C THR A 45 -13.27 -2.18 -8.05
N ILE A 46 -12.98 -1.20 -8.88
CA ILE A 46 -12.58 0.14 -8.46
C ILE A 46 -13.78 1.08 -8.44
N ARG A 47 -13.71 2.09 -7.59
CA ARG A 47 -14.62 3.24 -7.57
C ARG A 47 -13.81 4.54 -7.68
N PRO A 48 -14.36 5.58 -8.33
CA PRO A 48 -13.68 6.86 -8.41
C PRO A 48 -13.35 7.39 -7.02
N SER A 49 -12.12 7.87 -6.82
CA SER A 49 -11.71 8.49 -5.57
C SER A 49 -11.67 10.01 -5.71
N LYS A 50 -11.99 10.71 -4.62
CA LYS A 50 -11.74 12.15 -4.47
C LYS A 50 -10.54 12.42 -3.55
N LEU A 51 -9.79 11.37 -3.19
CA LEU A 51 -8.70 11.47 -2.25
C LEU A 51 -7.49 12.16 -2.88
N GLU A 52 -7.02 13.19 -2.19
CA GLU A 52 -5.77 13.88 -2.50
C GLU A 52 -4.78 13.64 -1.36
N VAL A 53 -3.67 12.98 -1.66
CA VAL A 53 -2.64 12.66 -0.66
C VAL A 53 -1.51 13.67 -0.78
N LYS A 54 -1.32 14.48 0.27
CA LYS A 54 -0.19 15.40 0.34
C LYS A 54 1.09 14.65 0.70
N CYS A 55 2.01 14.57 -0.24
CA CYS A 55 3.30 13.93 -0.03
C CYS A 55 4.23 14.85 0.77
N TYR A 56 5.19 14.25 1.48
CA TYR A 56 6.24 14.98 2.19
C TYR A 56 7.05 15.92 1.29
N SER A 57 7.18 15.60 0.01
CA SER A 57 7.85 16.45 -0.99
C SER A 57 7.13 17.77 -1.28
N GLY A 58 5.94 17.99 -0.72
CA GLY A 58 5.07 19.13 -1.03
C GLY A 58 4.17 18.91 -2.25
N ASN A 59 4.39 17.83 -3.01
CA ASN A 59 3.52 17.44 -4.12
C ASN A 59 2.21 16.83 -3.60
N THR A 60 1.13 17.04 -4.34
CA THR A 60 -0.15 16.35 -4.10
C THR A 60 -0.32 15.22 -5.10
N LEU A 61 -0.54 14.00 -4.60
CA LEU A 61 -0.91 12.85 -5.40
C LEU A 61 -2.44 12.77 -5.47
N LYS A 62 -3.00 12.92 -6.66
CA LYS A 62 -4.43 12.69 -6.92
C LYS A 62 -4.65 11.19 -7.13
N ILE A 63 -5.39 10.57 -6.22
CA ILE A 63 -5.76 9.17 -6.34
C ILE A 63 -6.90 9.07 -7.35
N LYS A 64 -6.68 8.32 -8.44
CA LYS A 64 -7.68 8.17 -9.51
C LYS A 64 -8.87 7.36 -9.02
N ASP A 65 -8.58 6.22 -8.42
CA ASP A 65 -9.57 5.24 -8.02
C ASP A 65 -9.14 4.51 -6.75
N GLU A 66 -10.11 3.92 -6.06
CA GLU A 66 -9.91 3.14 -4.85
C GLU A 66 -10.69 1.82 -4.92
N CYS A 67 -10.21 0.79 -4.20
CA CYS A 67 -10.88 -0.49 -4.11
C CYS A 67 -10.79 -1.04 -2.68
N ASN A 68 -11.72 -1.93 -2.34
CA ASN A 68 -11.64 -2.70 -1.11
C ASN A 68 -11.02 -4.06 -1.45
N VAL A 69 -10.16 -4.55 -0.56
CA VAL A 69 -9.51 -5.86 -0.68
C VAL A 69 -9.54 -6.55 0.68
N GLU A 70 -9.51 -7.87 0.66
CA GLU A 70 -9.26 -8.65 1.86
C GLU A 70 -7.75 -8.80 2.03
N SER A 71 -7.21 -8.59 3.24
CA SER A 71 -5.79 -8.79 3.50
C SER A 71 -5.57 -9.59 4.77
N THR A 72 -4.74 -10.61 4.69
CA THR A 72 -4.30 -11.39 5.86
C THR A 72 -2.78 -11.37 5.95
N SER A 73 -2.25 -11.09 7.12
CA SER A 73 -0.85 -11.37 7.43
C SER A 73 -0.73 -12.83 7.88
N SER A 74 0.40 -13.45 7.57
CA SER A 74 0.77 -14.76 8.12
C SER A 74 1.16 -14.69 9.60
N TRP A 75 1.02 -13.53 10.25
CA TRP A 75 1.03 -13.37 11.70
C TRP A 75 -0.29 -13.83 12.31
N SER A 76 -0.62 -15.09 12.07
CA SER A 76 -1.63 -15.80 12.84
C SER A 76 -0.91 -16.39 14.06
N SER A 77 -1.15 -15.81 15.24
CA SER A 77 -0.96 -16.44 16.55
C SER A 77 0.49 -16.72 16.99
N MET A 78 1.16 -15.70 17.52
CA MET A 78 1.92 -15.91 18.75
C MET A 78 1.03 -15.41 19.89
N GLY A 79 0.35 -16.36 20.54
CA GLY A 79 -0.15 -16.15 21.90
C GLY A 79 0.99 -16.13 22.91
#